data_AF-A0A0G0Q8Z3-F1
#
_entry.id   AF-A0A0G0Q8Z3-F1
#
_cell.length_a   1.000
_cell.length_b   1.000
_cell.length_c   1.000
_cell.angle_alpha   90.00
_cell.angle_beta   90.00
_cell.angle_gamma   90.00
#
_symmetry.space_group_name_H-M   'P 1'
#
loop_
_entity.id
_entity.type
_entity.pdbx_description
1 polymer ?
#
loop_
_entity_poly.entity_id
_entity_poly.type
_entity_poly.pdbx_seq_one_letter_code
_entity_poly.pdbx_strand_id
1 'polypeptide(L)'
;MRSVDGSQRRLRQDRFRIIYLHDPMGQDKNFVLKNPRGALAALKALQKQGVVDFIGVAANDPEINADYIETGEFDVAVVPNAWTLINQKAAKRILPAAIKYNSVW
;
A
#
# COMPACT_ATOMS: atom_id res chain seq x y z
N MET A 1 0.67 9.26 -15.57
CA MET A 1 0.95 8.52 -14.33
C MET A 1 2.46 8.50 -14.10
N ARG A 2 3.05 9.70 -13.88
CA ARG A 2 4.47 9.95 -14.15
C ARG A 2 5.46 9.15 -13.27
N SER A 3 5.03 8.74 -12.07
CA SER A 3 5.91 8.04 -11.12
C SER A 3 6.23 6.60 -11.54
N VAL A 4 5.21 5.85 -11.99
CA VAL A 4 5.38 4.46 -12.43
C VAL A 4 6.17 4.42 -13.73
N ASP A 5 5.83 5.25 -14.71
CA ASP A 5 6.58 5.36 -15.98
C ASP A 5 8.07 5.68 -15.73
N GLY A 6 8.35 6.56 -14.75
CA GLY A 6 9.72 6.86 -14.34
C GLY A 6 10.45 5.67 -13.74
N SER A 7 9.75 4.86 -12.94
CA SER A 7 10.30 3.64 -12.33
C SER A 7 10.53 2.55 -13.36
N GLN A 8 9.63 2.38 -14.34
CA GLN A 8 9.81 1.42 -15.44
C GLN A 8 11.08 1.72 -16.22
N ARG A 9 11.33 2.99 -16.55
CA ARG A 9 12.57 3.41 -17.24
C ARG A 9 13.83 3.15 -16.41
N ARG A 10 13.81 3.45 -15.11
CA ARG A 10 14.97 3.26 -14.23
C ARG A 10 15.30 1.79 -14.00
N LEU A 11 14.28 0.97 -13.77
CA LEU A 11 14.42 -0.45 -13.44
C LEU A 11 14.45 -1.34 -14.69
N ARG A 12 14.16 -0.78 -15.87
CA ARG A 12 14.04 -1.50 -17.14
C ARG A 12 13.06 -2.67 -17.04
N GLN A 13 11.91 -2.40 -16.43
CA GLN A 13 10.83 -3.36 -16.26
C GLN A 13 9.51 -2.77 -16.72
N ASP A 14 8.73 -3.55 -17.47
CA ASP A 14 7.42 -3.13 -17.95
C ASP A 14 6.31 -3.37 -16.92
N ARG A 15 6.52 -4.31 -15.99
CA ARG A 15 5.58 -4.67 -14.92
C ARG A 15 6.28 -4.76 -13.58
N PHE A 16 5.50 -4.53 -12.51
CA PHE A 16 5.96 -4.67 -11.14
C PHE A 16 5.17 -5.75 -10.42
N ARG A 17 5.84 -6.51 -9.54
CA ARG A 17 5.10 -7.41 -8.65
C ARG A 17 4.31 -6.61 -7.63
N ILE A 18 4.90 -5.56 -7.08
CA ILE A 18 4.26 -4.71 -6.08
C ILE A 18 4.69 -3.26 -6.24
N ILE A 19 3.78 -2.34 -5.95
CA ILE A 19 4.08 -0.92 -5.74
C ILE A 19 3.42 -0.45 -4.45
N TYR A 20 3.97 0.59 -3.83
CA TYR A 20 3.47 1.12 -2.57
C TYR A 20 2.92 2.54 -2.72
N LEU A 21 1.77 2.79 -2.11
CA LEU A 21 1.36 4.14 -1.71
C LEU A 21 2.29 4.61 -0.59
N HIS A 22 3.27 5.43 -0.95
CA HIS A 22 4.30 5.91 -0.04
C HIS A 22 3.85 7.20 0.68
N ASP A 23 4.05 7.24 1.99
CA ASP A 23 3.79 8.37 2.89
C ASP A 23 2.50 9.16 2.61
N PRO A 24 1.31 8.53 2.70
CA PRO A 24 0.03 9.21 2.46
C PRO A 24 -0.36 10.23 3.54
N MET A 25 0.50 10.48 4.53
CA MET A 25 0.25 11.42 5.62
C MET A 25 0.05 12.84 5.10
N GLY A 26 -0.87 13.57 5.74
CA GLY A 26 -1.20 14.95 5.37
C GLY A 26 -2.03 15.08 4.08
N GLN A 27 -2.36 13.98 3.41
CA GLN A 27 -3.30 13.97 2.29
C GLN A 27 -4.74 13.76 2.79
N ASP A 28 -5.71 14.30 2.06
CA ASP A 28 -7.12 14.00 2.30
C ASP A 28 -7.40 12.51 2.06
N LYS A 29 -7.80 11.78 3.11
CA LYS A 29 -8.15 10.36 3.03
C LYS A 29 -9.28 10.10 2.03
N ASN A 30 -10.24 11.00 1.87
CA ASN A 30 -11.30 10.82 0.87
C ASN A 30 -10.74 10.93 -0.55
N PHE A 31 -9.80 11.84 -0.79
CA PHE A 31 -9.07 11.90 -2.05
C PHE A 31 -8.28 10.62 -2.31
N VAL A 32 -7.57 10.09 -1.30
CA VAL A 32 -6.75 8.88 -1.45
C VAL A 32 -7.60 7.63 -1.70
N LEU A 33 -8.65 7.41 -0.91
CA LEU A 33 -9.40 6.14 -0.87
C LEU A 33 -10.66 6.12 -1.73
N LYS A 34 -11.37 7.25 -1.89
CA LYS A 34 -12.73 7.26 -2.46
C LYS A 34 -12.84 8.00 -3.78
N ASN A 35 -11.94 8.94 -4.05
CA ASN A 35 -12.04 9.76 -5.25
C ASN A 35 -11.70 8.92 -6.50
N PRO A 36 -12.53 8.95 -7.56
CA PRO A 36 -12.24 8.23 -8.81
C PRO A 36 -10.96 8.68 -9.52
N ARG A 37 -10.47 9.89 -9.22
CA ARG A 37 -9.19 10.45 -9.68
C ARG A 37 -8.10 10.40 -8.59
N GLY A 38 -8.38 9.66 -7.52
CA GLY A 38 -7.54 9.49 -6.34
C GLY A 38 -6.44 8.45 -6.52
N ALA A 39 -5.63 8.29 -5.48
CA ALA A 39 -4.48 7.39 -5.49
C ALA A 39 -4.90 5.92 -5.62
N LEU A 40 -5.87 5.46 -4.81
CA LEU A 40 -6.31 4.06 -4.86
C LEU A 40 -6.91 3.72 -6.23
N ALA A 41 -7.73 4.60 -6.81
CA ALA A 41 -8.30 4.40 -8.14
C ALA A 41 -7.21 4.26 -9.23
N ALA A 42 -6.16 5.08 -9.16
CA ALA A 42 -5.03 4.97 -10.08
C ALA A 42 -4.24 3.66 -9.89
N LEU A 43 -4.03 3.23 -8.65
CA LEU A 43 -3.35 1.96 -8.33
C LEU A 43 -4.17 0.75 -8.82
N LYS A 44 -5.48 0.72 -8.59
CA LYS A 44 -6.37 -0.33 -9.10
C LYS A 44 -6.44 -0.33 -10.63
N ALA A 45 -6.40 0.84 -11.28
CA ALA A 45 -6.35 0.92 -12.74
C ALA A 45 -5.07 0.26 -13.28
N LEU A 46 -3.94 0.37 -12.59
CA LEU A 46 -2.70 -0.31 -12.96
C LEU A 46 -2.78 -1.82 -12.80
N GLN A 47 -3.40 -2.29 -11.71
CA GLN A 47 -3.68 -3.71 -11.53
C GLN A 47 -4.52 -4.24 -12.69
N LYS A 48 -5.60 -3.54 -13.04
CA LYS A 48 -6.48 -3.91 -14.16
C LYS A 48 -5.75 -3.94 -15.51
N GLN A 49 -4.75 -3.09 -15.71
CA GLN A 49 -3.93 -3.05 -16.91
C GLN A 49 -2.82 -4.11 -16.92
N GLY A 50 -2.61 -4.86 -15.82
CA GLY A 50 -1.54 -5.85 -15.70
C GLY A 50 -0.14 -5.25 -15.50
N VAL A 51 -0.05 -3.94 -15.21
CA VAL A 51 1.23 -3.26 -14.95
C VAL A 51 1.74 -3.58 -13.55
N VAL A 52 0.86 -3.90 -12.60
CA VAL A 52 1.24 -4.30 -11.25
C VAL A 52 0.40 -5.47 -10.74
N ASP A 53 1.01 -6.43 -10.05
CA ASP A 53 0.28 -7.56 -9.46
C ASP A 53 -0.38 -7.15 -8.12
N PHE A 54 0.35 -6.48 -7.23
CA PHE A 54 -0.09 -6.11 -5.86
C PHE A 54 0.09 -4.63 -5.55
N ILE A 55 -0.78 -4.08 -4.70
CA ILE A 55 -0.69 -2.71 -4.23
C ILE A 55 -0.53 -2.69 -2.71
N GLY A 56 0.51 -2.01 -2.23
CA GLY A 56 0.82 -1.90 -0.81
C GLY A 56 0.70 -0.47 -0.28
N VAL A 57 0.80 -0.35 1.04
CA VAL A 57 0.92 0.94 1.74
C VAL A 57 2.22 0.99 2.56
N ALA A 58 2.89 2.13 2.51
CA ALA A 58 4.15 2.36 3.21
C ALA A 58 4.22 3.79 3.77
N ALA A 59 3.78 3.97 5.00
CA ALA A 59 4.00 5.15 5.85
C ALA A 59 5.04 4.82 6.93
N ASN A 60 5.79 5.82 7.37
CA ASN A 60 6.72 5.68 8.50
C ASN A 60 6.01 5.42 9.85
N ASP A 61 4.75 5.82 10.01
CA ASP A 61 3.94 5.47 11.16
C ASP A 61 3.11 4.20 10.88
N PRO A 62 3.34 3.09 11.60
CA PRO A 62 2.57 1.85 11.41
C PRO A 62 1.07 2.02 11.67
N GLU A 63 0.63 2.96 12.53
CA GLU A 63 -0.82 3.17 12.75
C GLU A 63 -1.49 3.72 11.49
N ILE A 64 -0.77 4.49 10.68
CA ILE A 64 -1.28 4.99 9.41
C ILE A 64 -1.42 3.82 8.44
N ASN A 65 -0.43 2.92 8.37
CA ASN A 65 -0.55 1.71 7.54
C ASN A 65 -1.72 0.81 7.98
N ALA A 66 -2.00 0.74 9.28
CA ALA A 66 -3.17 0.03 9.82
C ALA A 66 -4.48 0.57 9.25
N ASP A 67 -4.66 1.90 9.21
CA ASP A 67 -5.87 2.51 8.65
C ASP A 67 -6.12 2.14 7.18
N TYR A 68 -5.05 1.95 6.40
CA TYR A 68 -5.14 1.58 4.99
C TYR A 68 -5.37 0.08 4.79
N ILE A 69 -4.63 -0.79 5.49
CA ILE A 69 -4.80 -2.25 5.32
C ILE A 69 -6.16 -2.72 5.86
N GLU A 70 -6.71 -2.06 6.88
CA GLU A 70 -8.03 -2.39 7.43
C GLU A 70 -9.19 -2.12 6.45
N THR A 71 -8.96 -1.35 5.39
CA THR A 71 -9.93 -1.13 4.32
C THR A 71 -10.16 -2.38 3.47
N GLY A 72 -9.20 -3.32 3.46
CA GLY A 72 -9.20 -4.47 2.56
C GLY A 72 -8.85 -4.13 1.11
N GLU A 73 -8.49 -2.88 0.81
CA GLU A 73 -8.17 -2.44 -0.55
C GLU A 73 -6.71 -2.65 -0.94
N PHE A 74 -5.84 -2.83 0.06
CA PHE A 74 -4.40 -3.01 -0.10
C PHE A 74 -3.98 -4.45 0.20
N ASP A 75 -3.04 -4.96 -0.58
CA ASP A 75 -2.55 -6.33 -0.51
C ASP A 75 -1.42 -6.50 0.52
N VAL A 76 -0.68 -5.41 0.83
CA VAL A 76 0.51 -5.44 1.70
C VAL A 76 0.62 -4.15 2.52
N ALA A 77 1.10 -4.25 3.76
CA ALA A 77 1.43 -3.09 4.59
C ALA A 77 2.84 -3.21 5.17
N VAL A 78 3.64 -2.15 5.06
CA VAL A 78 4.94 -2.08 5.75
C VAL A 78 4.72 -1.85 7.25
N VAL A 79 5.55 -2.48 8.09
CA VAL A 79 5.47 -2.42 9.57
C VAL A 79 6.71 -1.75 10.18
N PRO A 80 7.02 -0.49 9.83
CA PRO A 80 8.27 0.13 10.25
C PRO A 80 8.31 0.26 11.76
N ASN A 81 9.40 -0.21 12.38
CA ASN A 81 9.61 -0.20 13.83
C ASN A 81 8.42 -0.78 14.62
N ALA A 82 7.69 -1.75 14.07
CA ALA A 82 6.45 -2.26 14.68
C ALA A 82 6.40 -3.79 14.83
N TRP A 83 7.43 -4.49 14.36
CA TRP A 83 7.50 -5.94 14.44
C TRP A 83 8.94 -6.43 14.67
N THR A 84 9.30 -6.59 15.94
CA THR A 84 10.57 -7.15 16.43
C THR A 84 10.32 -7.93 17.73
N LEU A 85 11.35 -8.58 18.28
CA LEU A 85 11.24 -9.27 19.58
C LEU A 85 10.80 -8.33 20.72
N ILE A 86 11.23 -7.07 20.68
CA ILE A 86 10.97 -6.06 21.72
C ILE A 86 9.68 -5.27 21.43
N ASN A 87 9.32 -5.12 20.15
CA ASN A 87 8.19 -4.31 19.73
C ASN A 87 7.28 -5.08 18.78
N GLN A 88 6.12 -5.49 19.31
CA GLN A 88 5.10 -6.24 18.57
C GLN A 88 3.86 -5.39 18.25
N LYS A 89 4.00 -4.06 18.13
CA LYS A 89 2.87 -3.14 17.90
C LYS A 89 1.99 -3.55 16.71
N ALA A 90 2.57 -4.09 15.65
CA ALA A 90 1.85 -4.54 14.46
C ALA A 90 0.79 -5.63 14.77
N ALA A 91 0.97 -6.45 15.81
CA ALA A 91 0.00 -7.49 16.19
C ALA A 91 -1.36 -6.96 16.63
N LYS A 92 -1.47 -5.66 16.97
CA LYS A 92 -2.73 -5.07 17.44
C LYS A 92 -3.73 -4.84 16.32
N ARG A 93 -3.27 -4.42 15.14
CA ARG A 93 -4.15 -3.97 14.04
C ARG A 93 -3.70 -4.49 12.67
N ILE A 94 -2.43 -4.29 12.32
CA ILE A 94 -1.91 -4.64 11.00
C ILE A 94 -1.95 -6.15 10.78
N LEU A 95 -1.41 -6.94 11.71
CA LEU A 95 -1.39 -8.39 11.49
C LEU A 95 -2.82 -8.98 11.44
N PRO A 96 -3.72 -8.68 12.39
CA PRO A 96 -5.10 -9.14 12.30
C PRO A 96 -5.81 -8.73 11.01
N ALA A 97 -5.60 -7.50 10.53
CA ALA A 97 -6.18 -7.04 9.27
C ALA A 97 -5.66 -7.82 8.06
N ALA A 98 -4.36 -8.09 8.00
CA ALA A 98 -3.76 -8.88 6.93
C ALA A 98 -4.27 -10.33 6.91
N ILE A 99 -4.49 -10.95 8.09
CA ILE A 99 -5.17 -12.26 8.19
C ILE A 99 -6.59 -12.15 7.61
N LYS A 100 -7.34 -11.13 8.04
CA LYS A 100 -8.75 -10.95 7.69
C LYS A 100 -8.96 -10.77 6.18
N TYR A 101 -8.09 -10.02 5.51
CA TYR A 101 -8.24 -9.67 4.11
C TYR A 101 -7.34 -10.46 3.16
N ASN A 102 -6.70 -11.53 3.66
CA ASN A 102 -5.80 -12.40 2.90
C ASN A 102 -4.68 -11.62 2.18
N SER A 103 -4.17 -10.58 2.83
CA SER A 103 -3.02 -9.81 2.40
C SER A 103 -1.79 -10.75 2.38
N VAL A 104 -0.99 -10.70 1.31
CA VAL A 104 0.20 -11.55 1.18
C VAL A 104 1.30 -10.98 2.08
N TRP A 105 1.76 -11.75 3.06
CA TRP A 105 2.79 -11.36 4.04
C TRP A 105 4.18 -11.22 3.43
#